data_AF-A0A351HYF1-F1
#
_entry.id   AF-A0A351HYF1-F1
#
_cell.length_a   1.000
_cell.length_b   1.000
_cell.length_c   1.000
_cell.angle_alpha   90.00
_cell.angle_beta   90.00
_cell.angle_gamma   90.00
#
_symmetry.space_group_name_H-M   'P 1'
#
loop_
_entity.id
_entity.type
_entity.pdbx_description
1 polymer ?
#
loop_
_entity_poly.entity_id
_entity_poly.type
_entity_poly.pdbx_seq_one_letter_code
_entity_poly.pdbx_strand_id
1 'polypeptide(L)' 'RVVLECTGQKGNLFFIQGGKQAFSVFNQTTGASVRLILKELPAMERDEMEDFLLNEPDASNLFDFEKPHFELPEQA' A
#
# COMPACT_ATOMS: atom_id res chain seq x y z
N ARG A 1 0.43 1.20 15.33
CA ARG A 1 0.55 2.64 14.98
C ARG A 1 -0.02 2.81 13.58
N VAL A 2 -0.73 3.90 13.30
CA VAL A 2 -1.18 4.19 11.93
C VAL A 2 -0.01 4.84 11.19
N VAL A 3 0.38 4.28 10.05
CA VAL A 3 1.66 4.64 9.40
C VAL A 3 1.58 5.94 8.61
N LEU A 4 0.48 6.18 7.88
CA LEU A 4 0.37 7.29 6.94
C LEU A 4 -0.52 8.43 7.43
N GLU A 5 -1.19 8.27 8.58
CA GLU A 5 -2.19 9.21 9.12
C GLU A 5 -3.27 9.67 8.09
N CYS A 6 -3.42 8.94 6.99
CA CYS A 6 -4.48 9.11 6.01
C CYS A 6 -5.78 8.54 6.58
N THR A 7 -6.81 9.36 6.68
CA THR A 7 -8.12 8.95 7.20
C THR A 7 -9.20 9.29 6.18
N GLY A 8 -10.16 8.38 5.98
CA GLY A 8 -11.24 8.60 5.00
C GLY A 8 -12.02 9.90 5.23
N GLN A 9 -12.12 10.37 6.48
CA GLN A 9 -12.78 11.64 6.82
C GLN A 9 -12.05 12.88 6.31
N LYS A 10 -10.74 12.80 6.01
CA LYS A 10 -9.94 13.92 5.50
C LYS A 10 -9.89 13.98 3.97
N GLY A 11 -10.58 13.08 3.26
CA GLY A 11 -10.57 13.05 1.79
C GLY A 11 -9.28 12.52 1.16
N ASN A 12 -8.30 12.09 1.97
CA ASN A 12 -6.97 11.69 1.51
C ASN A 12 -6.76 10.17 1.40
N LEU A 13 -7.84 9.39 1.46
CA LEU A 13 -7.83 7.95 1.25
C LEU A 13 -8.85 7.57 0.19
N PHE A 14 -8.36 7.05 -0.94
CA PHE A 14 -9.18 6.62 -2.06
C PHE A 14 -9.19 5.09 -2.15
N PHE A 15 -10.36 4.50 -2.28
CA PHE A 15 -10.52 3.06 -2.54
C PHE A 15 -10.71 2.86 -4.05
N ILE A 16 -9.69 2.31 -4.71
CA ILE A 16 -9.77 1.95 -6.13
C ILE A 16 -10.03 0.45 -6.21
N GLN A 17 -11.17 0.06 -6.77
CA GLN A 17 -11.52 -1.35 -6.95
C GLN A 17 -10.72 -1.94 -8.12
N GLY A 18 -9.60 -2.58 -7.82
CA GLY A 18 -8.67 -3.12 -8.84
C GLY A 18 -8.44 -4.64 -8.81
N GLY A 19 -9.10 -5.37 -7.91
CA GLY A 19 -8.89 -6.81 -7.70
C GLY A 19 -7.49 -7.20 -7.19
N LYS A 20 -6.57 -6.25 -7.12
CA LYS A 20 -5.21 -6.39 -6.58
C LYS A 20 -5.10 -5.66 -5.26
N GLN A 21 -4.39 -6.25 -4.30
CA GLN A 21 -4.05 -5.59 -3.04
C GLN A 21 -2.85 -4.69 -3.26
N ALA A 22 -3.12 -3.45 -3.68
CA ALA A 22 -2.10 -2.45 -3.96
C ALA A 22 -2.40 -1.13 -3.26
N PHE A 23 -1.34 -0.46 -2.81
CA PHE A 23 -1.40 0.80 -2.09
C PHE A 23 -0.53 1.82 -2.82
N SER A 24 -1.09 2.97 -3.20
CA SER A 24 -0.31 4.07 -3.78
C SER A 24 -0.25 5.21 -2.78
N VAL A 25 0.95 5.66 -2.45
CA VAL A 25 1.22 6.73 -1.50
C VAL A 25 1.86 7.87 -2.26
N PHE A 26 1.36 9.08 -2.01
CA PHE A 26 1.83 10.30 -2.64
C PHE A 26 2.15 11.31 -1.56
N ASN A 27 3.34 11.90 -1.64
CA ASN A 27 3.76 13.01 -0.81
C ASN A 27 3.54 14.31 -1.58
N GLN A 28 2.46 15.03 -1.27
CA GLN A 28 2.11 16.28 -1.97
C GLN A 28 3.16 17.39 -1.77
N THR A 29 3.92 17.40 -0.67
CA THR A 29 4.94 18.42 -0.39
C THR A 29 6.18 18.26 -1.26
N THR A 30 6.58 17.03 -1.55
CA THR A 30 7.81 16.71 -2.29
C THR A 30 7.54 16.27 -3.74
N GLY A 31 6.29 15.94 -4.06
CA GLY A 31 5.91 15.32 -5.34
C GLY A 31 6.34 13.84 -5.47
N ALA A 32 6.95 13.25 -4.44
CA ALA A 32 7.35 11.85 -4.47
C ALA A 32 6.13 10.91 -4.36
N SER A 33 6.19 9.79 -5.07
CA SER A 33 5.13 8.78 -5.05
C SER A 33 5.70 7.37 -5.16
N VAL A 34 4.99 6.43 -4.54
CA VAL A 34 5.34 4.99 -4.56
C VAL A 34 4.07 4.17 -4.57
N ARG A 35 4.08 3.07 -5.33
CA ARG A 35 3.04 2.06 -5.37
C ARG A 35 3.60 0.74 -4.82
N LEU A 36 2.92 0.19 -3.84
CA LEU A 36 3.17 -1.10 -3.20
C LEU A 36 2.14 -2.10 -3.71
N ILE A 37 2.57 -3.25 -4.20
CA ILE A 37 1.67 -4.32 -4.64
C ILE A 37 1.99 -5.55 -3.83
N LEU A 38 1.03 -6.05 -3.05
CA LEU A 38 1.25 -7.28 -2.30
C LEU A 38 1.46 -8.43 -3.30
N LYS A 39 2.55 -9.17 -3.11
CA LYS A 39 2.85 -10.36 -3.89
C LYS A 39 1.82 -11.45 -3.64
N GLU A 40 1.68 -12.35 -4.60
CA GLU A 40 0.87 -13.54 -4.40
C GLU A 40 1.52 -14.42 -3.32
N LEU A 41 0.84 -14.55 -2.20
CA LEU A 41 1.30 -15.38 -1.09
C LEU A 41 0.90 -16.84 -1.35
N PRO A 42 1.78 -17.81 -1.03
CA PRO A 42 1.41 -19.21 -1.13
C PRO A 42 0.27 -19.53 -0.16
N ALA A 43 -0.48 -20.60 -0.43
CA ALA A 43 -1.52 -21.06 0.48
C ALA A 43 -0.89 -21.48 1.81
N MET A 44 -1.30 -20.82 2.88
CA MET A 44 -0.81 -21.02 4.25
C MET A 44 -1.97 -20.89 5.22
N GLU A 45 -1.83 -21.46 6.43
CA GLU A 45 -2.84 -21.31 7.47
C GLU A 45 -2.89 -19.85 7.94
N ARG A 46 -4.04 -19.43 8.47
CA ARG A 46 -4.28 -18.03 8.84
C ARG A 46 -3.20 -17.47 9.78
N ASP A 47 -2.80 -18.25 10.78
CA ASP A 47 -1.83 -17.84 11.79
C ASP A 47 -0.43 -17.68 11.18
N GLU A 48 -0.04 -18.59 10.28
CA GLU A 48 1.22 -18.49 9.54
C GLU A 48 1.26 -17.26 8.63
N MET A 49 0.12 -16.92 8.02
CA MET A 49 -0.02 -15.71 7.20
C MET A 49 0.14 -14.44 8.03
N GLU A 50 -0.49 -14.41 9.20
CA GLU A 50 -0.39 -13.26 10.10
C GLU A 50 1.04 -13.06 10.59
N ASP A 51 1.71 -14.14 11.01
CA ASP A 51 3.11 -14.08 11.43
C ASP A 51 4.04 -13.66 10.30
N PHE A 52 3.84 -14.16 9.08
CA PHE A 52 4.64 -13.78 7.92
C PHE A 52 4.48 -12.29 7.59
N LEU A 53 3.23 -11.79 7.53
CA LEU A 53 2.95 -10.39 7.22
C LEU A 53 3.46 -9.41 8.28
N LEU A 54 3.48 -9.81 9.55
CA LEU A 54 3.89 -8.94 10.66
C LEU A 54 5.40 -8.94 10.92
N ASN A 55 6.07 -10.08 10.69
CA ASN A 55 7.45 -10.29 11.13
C ASN A 55 8.47 -10.32 9.98
N GLU A 56 8.05 -10.35 8.72
CA GLU A 56 8.98 -10.31 7.58
C GLU A 56 9.79 -8.99 7.58
N PRO A 57 11.13 -9.05 7.76
CA PRO A 57 11.95 -7.85 7.90
C PRO A 57 12.19 -7.11 6.58
N ASP A 58 12.13 -7.81 5.43
CA ASP A 58 12.33 -7.19 4.13
C ASP A 58 10.99 -6.96 3.43
N ALA A 59 10.62 -5.68 3.30
CA ALA A 59 9.41 -5.29 2.58
C ALA A 59 9.39 -5.76 1.12
N SER A 60 10.55 -6.01 0.51
CA SER A 60 10.69 -6.54 -0.85
C SER A 60 10.25 -7.99 -0.98
N ASN A 61 10.20 -8.75 0.11
CA ASN A 61 9.64 -10.10 0.12
C ASN A 61 8.11 -10.09 0.12
N LEU A 62 7.50 -9.02 0.63
CA LEU A 62 6.04 -8.86 0.69
C LEU A 62 5.49 -8.09 -0.51
N PHE A 63 6.19 -7.06 -0.96
CA PHE A 63 5.68 -6.10 -1.93
C PHE A 63 6.57 -5.97 -3.16
N ASP A 64 5.93 -5.80 -4.31
CA ASP A 64 6.57 -5.19 -5.48
C ASP A 64 6.39 -3.66 -5.42
N PHE A 65 7.45 -2.94 -5.80
CA PHE A 65 7.49 -1.49 -5.78
C PHE A 65 7.45 -0.95 -7.21
N GLU A 66 6.49 -0.07 -7.47
CA GLU A 66 6.32 0.58 -8.77
C GLU A 66 6.06 2.08 -8.58
N LYS A 67 6.14 2.83 -9.67
CA LYS A 67 5.57 4.19 -9.70
C LYS A 67 4.07 4.09 -9.98
N PRO A 68 3.21 4.82 -9.24
CA PRO A 68 1.79 4.89 -9.56
C PRO A 68 1.57 5.34 -11.01
N HIS A 69 0.66 4.68 -11.73
CA HIS A 69 0.34 5.00 -13.12
C HIS A 69 -0.62 6.17 -13.29
N PHE A 70 -1.07 6.76 -12.19
CA PHE A 70 -2.00 7.88 -12.16
C PHE A 70 -1.43 8.96 -11.26
N GLU A 71 -1.74 10.20 -11.62
CA GLU A 71 -1.43 11.38 -10.82
C GLU A 71 -2.60 11.65 -9.88
N LEU A 72 -2.31 12.11 -8.67
CA LEU A 72 -3.38 12.63 -7.81
C LEU A 72 -3.91 13.93 -8.42
N PRO A 73 -5.23 14.18 -8.37
CA PRO A 73 -5.77 15.47 -8.73
C PRO A 73 -5.12 16.58 -7.89
N GLU A 74 -4.95 17.77 -8.46
CA GLU A 74 -4.31 18.95 -7.83
C GLU A 74 -4.93 19.35 -6.47
N GLN A 75 -6.14 18.86 -6.17
CA GLN A 75 -6.81 19.03 -4.88
C GLN A 75 -7.30 17.68 -4.35
N ALA A 76 -6.77 17.28 -3.19
CA ALA A 76 -7.27 16.20 -2.34
C ALA A 76 -7.31 16.68 -0.89
#